data_AF-A0A4U1I9G7-F1
#
_entry.id   AF-A0A4U1I9G7-F1
#
_cell.length_a   1.000
_cell.length_b   1.000
_cell.length_c   1.000
_cell.angle_alpha   90.00
_cell.angle_beta   90.00
_cell.angle_gamma   90.00
#
_symmetry.space_group_name_H-M   'P 1'
#
loop_
_entity.id
_entity.type
_entity.pdbx_description
1 polymer ?
#
loop_
_entity_poly.entity_id
_entity_poly.type
_entity_poly.pdbx_seq_one_letter_code
_entity_poly.pdbx_strand_id
1 'polypeptide(L)'
;MPQFQTSQQFLAQGLIPRLDACFRRIETSGTLVRSHATVYAAFLSDLMENRIDASNPSVGDMLGMVGEFCDLVELEYASTH
;
A
#
# COMPACT_ATOMS: atom_id res chain seq x y z
N MET A 1 -2.25 22.38 -16.07
CA MET A 1 -1.26 21.40 -16.58
C MET A 1 -1.72 20.04 -16.07
N PRO A 2 -2.07 19.05 -16.90
CA PRO A 2 -2.31 17.70 -16.40
C PRO A 2 -0.98 17.18 -15.83
N GLN A 3 -0.95 16.83 -14.55
CA GLN A 3 0.20 16.15 -13.95
C GLN A 3 0.34 14.81 -14.68
N PHE A 4 1.44 14.62 -15.40
CA PHE A 4 1.77 13.31 -15.95
C PHE A 4 2.01 12.38 -14.76
N GLN A 5 1.14 11.38 -14.59
CA GLN A 5 1.35 10.36 -13.58
C GLN A 5 2.66 9.63 -13.84
N THR A 6 3.50 9.53 -12.81
CA THR A 6 4.72 8.72 -12.90
C THR A 6 4.38 7.23 -12.84
N SER A 7 5.30 6.37 -13.30
CA SER A 7 5.16 4.91 -13.18
C SER A 7 4.90 4.47 -11.74
N GLN A 8 5.53 5.12 -10.77
CA GLN A 8 5.32 4.86 -9.34
C GLN A 8 3.91 5.25 -8.88
N GLN A 9 3.35 6.35 -9.38
CA GLN A 9 1.98 6.75 -9.06
C GLN A 9 0.94 5.79 -9.65
N PHE A 10 1.21 5.26 -10.84
CA PHE A 10 0.37 4.22 -11.46
C PHE A 10 0.38 2.93 -10.63
N LEU A 11 1.55 2.50 -10.14
CA LEU A 11 1.67 1.34 -9.25
C LEU A 11 0.93 1.56 -7.93
N ALA A 12 1.08 2.75 -7.33
CA ALA A 12 0.39 3.13 -6.09
C ALA A 12 -1.13 3.02 -6.23
N GLN A 13 -1.70 3.48 -7.35
CA GLN A 13 -3.15 3.36 -7.61
C GLN A 13 -3.64 1.91 -7.64
N GLY A 14 -2.82 0.99 -8.14
CA GLY A 14 -3.15 -0.45 -8.10
C GLY A 14 -3.08 -1.05 -6.70
N LEU A 15 -2.23 -0.51 -5.82
CA LEU A 15 -2.02 -1.01 -4.46
C LEU A 15 -3.05 -0.48 -3.45
N ILE A 16 -3.57 0.74 -3.62
CA ILE A 16 -4.60 1.31 -2.74
C ILE A 16 -5.80 0.36 -2.52
N PRO A 17 -6.49 -0.14 -3.56
CA PRO A 17 -7.64 -1.03 -3.35
C PRO A 17 -7.25 -2.38 -2.73
N ARG A 18 -6.01 -2.86 -2.97
CA ARG A 18 -5.50 -4.08 -2.32
C ARG A 18 -5.27 -3.85 -0.83
N LEU A 19 -4.70 -2.72 -0.46
CA LEU A 19 -4.45 -2.35 0.92
C LEU A 19 -5.76 -2.14 1.69
N ASP A 20 -6.77 -1.53 1.06
CA ASP A 20 -8.13 -1.40 1.63
C ASP A 20 -8.77 -2.77 1.89
N ALA A 21 -8.60 -3.73 0.96
CA ALA A 21 -9.07 -5.10 1.16
C ALA A 21 -8.33 -5.80 2.30
N CYS A 22 -7.01 -5.61 2.40
CA CYS A 22 -6.20 -6.10 3.52
C CYS A 22 -6.70 -5.53 4.84
N PHE A 23 -6.97 -4.23 4.92
CA PHE A 23 -7.51 -3.58 6.12
C PHE A 23 -8.80 -4.22 6.65
N ARG A 24 -9.72 -4.58 5.75
CA ARG A 24 -10.98 -5.25 6.12
C ARG A 24 -10.74 -6.66 6.65
N ARG A 25 -9.73 -7.38 6.13
CA ARG A 25 -9.38 -8.73 6.57
C ARG A 25 -8.67 -8.74 7.93
N ILE A 26 -7.85 -7.73 8.19
CA ILE A 26 -7.06 -7.59 9.43
C ILE A 26 -7.93 -7.21 10.64
N GLU A 27 -9.22 -6.85 10.48
CA GLU A 27 -10.09 -6.44 11.61
C GLU A 27 -10.12 -7.43 12.79
N THR A 28 -9.82 -8.72 12.56
CA THR A 28 -9.82 -9.78 13.57
C THR A 28 -8.46 -10.08 14.20
N SER A 29 -7.35 -9.55 13.66
CA SER A 29 -6.00 -9.98 14.03
C SER A 29 -5.10 -8.82 14.42
N GLY A 30 -4.37 -8.98 15.53
CA GLY A 30 -3.15 -8.26 15.91
C GLY A 30 -3.05 -6.75 15.61
N THR A 31 -2.98 -5.93 16.66
CA THR A 31 -2.78 -4.47 16.57
C THR A 31 -1.55 -4.05 15.74
N LEU A 32 -0.54 -4.91 15.61
CA LEU A 32 0.70 -4.65 14.86
C LEU A 32 0.48 -4.64 13.33
N VAL A 33 -0.20 -5.65 12.78
CA VAL A 33 -0.44 -5.78 11.32
C VAL A 33 -1.28 -4.60 10.83
N ARG A 34 -2.29 -4.22 11.62
CA ARG A 34 -3.09 -3.02 11.38
C ARG A 34 -2.26 -1.74 11.38
N SER A 35 -1.30 -1.62 12.30
CA SER A 35 -0.41 -0.45 12.38
C SER A 35 0.46 -0.33 11.13
N HIS A 36 0.99 -1.45 10.61
CA HIS A 36 1.73 -1.46 9.35
C HIS A 36 0.86 -1.04 8.17
N ALA A 37 -0.37 -1.58 8.07
CA ALA A 37 -1.31 -1.18 7.03
C ALA A 37 -1.59 0.34 7.07
N THR A 38 -1.70 0.94 8.27
CA THR A 38 -1.90 2.39 8.42
C THR A 38 -0.72 3.20 7.92
N VAL A 39 0.50 2.78 8.22
CA VAL A 39 1.72 3.44 7.72
C VAL A 39 1.77 3.37 6.19
N TYR A 40 1.46 2.21 5.61
CA TYR A 40 1.40 2.05 4.16
C TYR A 40 0.31 2.89 3.50
N ALA A 41 -0.87 3.02 4.13
CA ALA A 41 -1.95 3.85 3.61
C ALA A 41 -1.61 5.34 3.64
N ALA A 42 -0.93 5.80 4.70
CA ALA A 42 -0.44 7.17 4.79
C ALA A 42 0.59 7.45 3.70
N PHE A 43 1.56 6.54 3.50
CA PHE A 43 2.54 6.63 2.42
C PHE A 43 1.89 6.73 1.03
N LEU A 44 0.92 5.86 0.72
CA LEU A 44 0.22 5.88 -0.57
C LEU A 44 -0.57 7.19 -0.75
N SER A 45 -1.23 7.68 0.31
CA SER A 45 -1.96 8.96 0.26
C SER A 45 -1.00 10.13 0.00
N ASP A 46 0.11 10.20 0.71
CA ASP A 46 1.11 11.26 0.52
C ASP A 46 1.76 11.21 -0.86
N LEU A 47 1.93 10.02 -1.43
CA LEU A 47 2.40 9.84 -2.82
C LEU A 47 1.37 10.32 -3.85
N MET A 48 0.08 10.07 -3.62
CA MET A 48 -1.02 10.54 -4.49
C MET A 48 -1.27 12.03 -4.39
N GLU A 49 -1.05 12.61 -3.22
CA GLU A 49 -1.14 14.06 -3.00
C GLU A 49 0.12 14.80 -3.44
N ASN A 50 1.09 14.12 -4.07
CA ASN A 50 2.39 14.65 -4.47
C ASN A 50 3.18 15.29 -3.30
N ARG A 51 2.92 14.87 -2.06
CA ARG A 51 3.72 15.23 -0.89
C ARG A 51 5.04 14.46 -0.85
N ILE A 52 5.08 13.30 -1.51
CA ILE A 52 6.28 12.49 -1.74
C ILE A 52 6.67 12.59 -3.23
N ASP A 53 7.95 12.82 -3.48
CA ASP A 53 8.50 12.86 -4.83
C ASP A 53 8.54 11.45 -5.45
N ALA A 54 7.64 11.21 -6.41
CA ALA A 54 7.49 9.96 -7.13
C ALA A 54 8.58 9.70 -8.19
N SER A 55 9.65 10.51 -8.22
CA SER A 55 10.88 10.22 -8.96
C SER A 55 11.98 9.64 -8.07
N ASN A 56 11.80 9.67 -6.76
CA ASN A 56 12.75 9.11 -5.81
C ASN A 56 12.78 7.57 -5.94
N PRO A 57 13.96 6.95 -6.14
CA PRO A 57 14.07 5.49 -6.28
C PRO A 57 13.55 4.73 -5.05
N SER A 58 13.70 5.28 -3.83
CA SER A 58 13.24 4.64 -2.59
C SER A 58 11.72 4.47 -2.52
N VAL A 59 10.96 5.26 -3.30
CA VAL A 59 9.50 5.09 -3.41
C VAL A 59 9.17 3.79 -4.14
N GLY A 60 9.98 3.38 -5.11
CA GLY A 60 9.83 2.08 -5.79
C GLY A 60 9.99 0.91 -4.81
N ASP A 61 11.02 0.96 -3.96
CA ASP A 61 11.27 -0.05 -2.93
C ASP A 61 10.11 -0.11 -1.92
N MET A 62 9.63 1.05 -1.48
CA MET A 62 8.51 1.14 -0.53
C MET A 62 7.20 0.61 -1.14
N LEU A 63 6.92 0.90 -2.42
CA LEU A 63 5.78 0.32 -3.14
C LEU A 63 5.90 -1.21 -3.25
N GLY A 64 7.11 -1.73 -3.43
CA GLY A 64 7.40 -3.16 -3.35
C GLY A 64 7.01 -3.75 -2.01
N MET A 65 7.43 -3.12 -0.90
CA MET A 65 7.08 -3.56 0.46
C MET A 65 5.57 -3.52 0.73
N VAL A 66 4.85 -2.53 0.20
CA VAL A 66 3.37 -2.47 0.29
C VAL A 66 2.74 -3.65 -0.46
N GLY A 67 3.28 -4.00 -1.63
CA GLY A 67 2.84 -5.16 -2.40
C GLY A 67 3.04 -6.47 -1.65
N GLU A 68 4.27 -6.71 -1.16
CA GLU A 68 4.60 -7.89 -0.37
C GLU A 68 3.75 -8.00 0.91
N PHE A 69 3.51 -6.88 1.59
CA PHE A 69 2.60 -6.85 2.73
C PHE A 69 1.19 -7.33 2.35
N CYS A 70 0.65 -6.83 1.22
CA CYS A 70 -0.67 -7.27 0.75
C CYS A 70 -0.68 -8.76 0.40
N ASP A 71 0.38 -9.27 -0.25
CA ASP A 71 0.50 -10.69 -0.60
C ASP A 71 0.52 -11.58 0.66
N LEU A 72 1.25 -11.17 1.70
CA LEU A 72 1.32 -11.89 2.98
C LEU A 72 -0.04 -11.90 3.71
N VAL A 73 -0.71 -10.75 3.77
CA VAL A 73 -2.06 -10.66 4.36
C VAL A 73 -3.07 -11.46 3.53
N GLU A 74 -2.94 -11.47 2.20
CA GLU A 74 -3.78 -12.31 1.34
C GLU A 74 -3.56 -13.80 1.63
N LEU A 75 -2.30 -14.25 1.76
CA LEU A 75 -1.96 -15.64 2.02
C LEU A 75 -2.40 -16.13 3.41
N GLU A 76 -2.11 -15.35 4.45
CA GLU A 76 -2.41 -15.72 5.84
C GLU A 76 -3.93 -15.83 6.08
N TYR A 77 -4.71 -14.93 5.48
CA TYR A 77 -6.16 -14.87 5.69
C TYR A 77 -6.96 -15.65 4.66
N ALA A 78 -6.37 -16.05 3.52
CA ALA A 78 -6.96 -17.04 2.62
C ALA A 78 -7.05 -18.43 3.26
N SER A 79 -6.19 -18.73 4.24
CA SER A 79 -6.09 -20.04 4.88
C SER A 79 -7.06 -20.27 6.06
N THR A 80 -7.89 -19.26 6.40
CA THR A 80 -8.77 -19.28 7.58
C THR A 80 -10.26 -19.47 7.21
N HIS A 81 -10.57 -19.86 5.96
CA HIS A 81 -11.93 -20.17 5.49
C HIS A 81 -12.06 -21.56 4.89
#